data_AF-A0A966XIT5-F1
#
_entry.id   AF-A0A966XIT5-F1
#
_cell.length_a   1.000
_cell.length_b   1.000
_cell.length_c   1.000
_cell.angle_alpha   90.00
_cell.angle_beta   90.00
_cell.angle_gamma   90.00
#
_symmetry.space_group_name_H-M   'P 1'
#
loop_
_entity.id
_entity.type
_entity.pdbx_description
1 polymer ?
#
loop_
_entity_poly.entity_id
_entity_poly.type
_entity_poly.pdbx_seq_one_letter_code
_entity_poly.pdbx_strand_id
1 'polypeptide(L)'
;MKDNTLAISAKNVWKLFGARPEHYLETQARQKTFEQIKADGYIAGVKDVSIEVYRGEILVIMGLSGSGKSTLVRCFSRLHDITGGEILVEGQNIMELSESELIELRREKMGMVFQSFG
;
A
#
# COMPACT_ATOMS: atom_id res chain seq x y z
N MET A 1 -28.82 -6.80 -5.93
CA MET A 1 -27.89 -6.07 -6.82
C MET A 1 -26.54 -6.02 -6.13
N LYS A 2 -25.42 -6.29 -6.81
CA LYS A 2 -24.09 -6.15 -6.19
C LYS A 2 -23.87 -4.67 -5.88
N ASP A 3 -23.51 -4.36 -4.65
CA ASP A 3 -23.08 -3.02 -4.26
C ASP A 3 -21.78 -2.72 -5.03
N ASN A 4 -21.80 -1.72 -5.91
CA ASN A 4 -20.67 -1.35 -6.75
C ASN A 4 -19.90 -0.14 -6.17
N THR A 5 -20.05 0.09 -4.86
CA THR A 5 -19.32 1.13 -4.15
C THR A 5 -17.86 0.71 -3.98
N LEU A 6 -16.94 1.52 -4.50
CA LEU A 6 -15.51 1.31 -4.36
C LEU A 6 -15.09 1.53 -2.90
N ALA A 7 -14.59 0.48 -2.24
CA ALA A 7 -14.20 0.52 -0.84
C ALA A 7 -12.72 0.89 -0.68
N ILE A 8 -11.85 0.30 -1.49
CA ILE A 8 -10.41 0.60 -1.52
C ILE A 8 -9.97 0.77 -2.97
N SER A 9 -9.23 1.83 -3.25
CA SER A 9 -8.55 2.04 -4.54
C SER A 9 -7.08 2.29 -4.27
N ALA A 10 -6.21 1.60 -4.98
CA ALA A 10 -4.79 1.87 -5.03
C ALA A 10 -4.42 2.10 -6.49
N LYS A 11 -3.69 3.18 -6.76
CA LYS A 11 -3.26 3.56 -8.10
C LYS A 11 -1.77 3.79 -8.11
N ASN A 12 -1.07 2.99 -8.92
CA ASN A 12 0.38 3.05 -9.13
C ASN A 12 1.15 3.15 -7.80
N VAL A 13 0.77 2.34 -6.81
CA VAL A 13 1.34 2.41 -5.46
C VAL A 13 2.75 1.86 -5.45
N TRP A 14 3.65 2.61 -4.82
CA TRP A 14 5.03 2.22 -4.56
C TRP A 14 5.33 2.26 -3.06
N LYS A 15 6.11 1.30 -2.60
CA LYS A 15 6.79 1.36 -1.30
C LYS A 15 8.23 0.90 -1.49
N LEU A 16 9.14 1.85 -1.39
CA LEU A 16 10.58 1.63 -1.42
C LEU A 16 11.15 1.82 -0.02
N PHE A 17 12.09 0.97 0.35
CA PHE A 17 12.93 1.12 1.53
C PHE A 17 14.35 1.42 1.07
N GLY A 18 15.04 2.32 1.77
CA GLY A 18 16.36 2.82 1.41
C GLY A 18 16.51 4.29 1.75
N ALA A 19 17.63 4.89 1.40
CA ALA A 19 17.90 6.30 1.67
C ALA A 19 17.17 7.22 0.67
N ARG A 20 16.37 8.18 1.14
CA ARG A 20 15.60 9.12 0.27
C ARG A 20 14.80 8.41 -0.84
N PRO A 21 13.91 7.47 -0.47
CA PRO A 21 13.24 6.59 -1.44
C PRO A 21 12.35 7.35 -2.44
N GLU A 22 11.79 8.51 -2.06
CA GLU A 22 10.97 9.35 -2.92
C GLU A 22 11.78 9.90 -4.10
N HIS A 23 12.97 10.45 -3.80
CA HIS A 23 13.87 10.96 -4.83
C HIS A 23 14.34 9.85 -5.79
N TYR A 24 14.63 8.66 -5.25
CA TYR A 24 15.02 7.52 -6.08
C TYR A 24 13.85 7.03 -6.95
N LEU A 25 12.61 7.07 -6.44
CA LEU A 25 11.42 6.75 -7.22
C LEU A 25 11.23 7.71 -8.40
N GLU A 26 11.38 9.01 -8.16
CA GLU A 26 11.23 10.06 -9.18
C GLU A 26 12.29 9.97 -10.28
N THR A 27 13.52 9.64 -9.91
CA THR A 27 14.66 9.73 -10.82
C THR A 27 14.98 8.43 -11.55
N GLN A 28 14.74 7.26 -10.94
CA GLN A 28 15.32 6.01 -11.42
C GLN A 28 14.40 4.77 -11.31
N ALA A 29 13.68 4.61 -10.20
CA ALA A 29 13.11 3.31 -9.86
C ALA A 29 12.06 2.78 -10.84
N ARG A 30 11.28 3.68 -11.50
CA ARG A 30 10.13 3.30 -12.33
C ARG A 30 10.47 2.31 -13.45
N GLN A 31 11.64 2.49 -14.07
CA GLN A 31 12.11 1.66 -15.20
C GLN A 31 12.96 0.46 -14.78
N LYS A 32 13.21 0.28 -13.48
CA LYS A 32 14.10 -0.75 -12.96
C LYS A 32 13.35 -2.00 -12.53
N THR A 33 13.98 -3.16 -12.70
CA THR A 33 13.50 -4.44 -12.14
C THR A 33 13.74 -4.48 -10.63
N PHE A 34 13.13 -5.43 -9.93
CA PHE A 34 13.38 -5.64 -8.49
C PHE A 34 14.86 -5.91 -8.18
N GLU A 35 15.55 -6.66 -9.04
CA GLU A 35 16.98 -6.97 -8.88
C GLU A 35 17.86 -5.73 -9.04
N GLN A 36 17.57 -4.89 -10.03
CA GLN A 36 18.28 -3.63 -10.24
C GLN A 36 18.06 -2.66 -9.08
N ILE A 37 16.82 -2.52 -8.60
CA ILE A 37 16.51 -1.71 -7.40
C ILE A 37 17.31 -2.20 -6.19
N LYS A 38 17.42 -3.52 -6.03
CA LYS A 38 18.24 -4.14 -4.98
C LYS A 38 19.73 -3.86 -5.14
N ALA A 39 20.25 -3.96 -6.36
CA ALA A 39 21.66 -3.66 -6.66
C ALA A 39 22.02 -2.19 -6.36
N ASP A 40 21.06 -1.28 -6.50
CA ASP A 40 21.22 0.15 -6.13
C ASP A 40 21.15 0.41 -4.61
N GLY A 41 20.93 -0.63 -3.79
CA GLY A 41 20.84 -0.52 -2.34
C GLY A 41 19.44 -0.22 -1.79
N TYR A 42 18.38 -0.38 -2.58
CA TYR A 42 16.99 -0.19 -2.17
C TYR A 42 16.23 -1.51 -2.12
N ILE A 43 15.07 -1.54 -1.47
CA ILE A 43 14.16 -2.68 -1.50
C ILE A 43 12.78 -2.19 -1.96
N ALA A 44 12.30 -2.72 -3.07
CA ALA A 44 10.91 -2.50 -3.50
C ALA A 44 9.98 -3.48 -2.79
N GLY A 45 9.33 -3.02 -1.72
CA GLY A 45 8.31 -3.78 -1.00
C GLY A 45 6.95 -3.77 -1.72
N VAL A 46 6.66 -2.70 -2.47
CA VAL A 46 5.52 -2.60 -3.39
C VAL A 46 6.01 -1.85 -4.63
N LYS A 47 5.74 -2.38 -5.83
CA LYS A 47 6.20 -1.81 -7.11
C LYS A 47 5.01 -1.65 -8.05
N ASP A 48 4.57 -0.42 -8.25
CA ASP A 48 3.56 -0.03 -9.24
C ASP A 48 2.25 -0.85 -9.19
N VAL A 49 1.69 -1.00 -7.99
CA VAL A 49 0.45 -1.78 -7.80
C VAL A 49 -0.77 -0.90 -8.00
N SER A 50 -1.67 -1.32 -8.89
CA SER A 50 -3.00 -0.74 -9.03
C SER A 50 -4.07 -1.80 -8.78
N ILE A 51 -5.00 -1.53 -7.86
CA ILE A 51 -6.07 -2.46 -7.50
C ILE A 51 -7.29 -1.71 -6.96
N GLU A 52 -8.46 -2.28 -7.23
CA GLU A 52 -9.74 -1.81 -6.71
C GLU A 52 -10.41 -2.96 -5.95
N VAL A 53 -11.01 -2.63 -4.80
CA VAL A 53 -11.80 -3.56 -3.99
C VAL A 53 -13.14 -2.91 -3.72
N TYR A 54 -14.21 -3.56 -4.17
CA TYR A 54 -15.57 -3.07 -4.01
C TYR A 54 -16.18 -3.57 -2.69
N ARG A 55 -17.21 -2.87 -2.19
CA ARG A 55 -17.89 -3.27 -0.94
C ARG A 55 -18.42 -4.69 -1.03
N GLY A 56 -18.13 -5.49 -0.01
CA GLY A 56 -18.53 -6.90 0.07
C GLY A 56 -17.61 -7.87 -0.69
N GLU A 57 -16.58 -7.38 -1.39
CA GLU A 57 -15.59 -8.25 -2.01
C GLU A 57 -14.54 -8.75 -1.00
N ILE A 58 -14.06 -9.97 -1.24
CA ILE A 58 -12.94 -10.55 -0.51
C ILE A 58 -11.74 -10.57 -1.46
N LEU A 59 -10.75 -9.70 -1.19
CA LEU A 59 -9.47 -9.71 -1.87
C LEU A 59 -8.51 -10.69 -1.19
N VAL A 60 -7.98 -11.65 -1.94
CA VAL A 60 -6.95 -12.57 -1.48
C VAL A 60 -5.62 -12.24 -2.17
N ILE A 61 -4.60 -11.90 -1.39
CA ILE A 61 -3.25 -11.60 -1.90
C ILE A 61 -2.33 -12.80 -1.59
N MET A 62 -1.89 -13.50 -2.64
CA MET A 62 -1.01 -14.68 -2.55
C MET A 62 0.37 -14.40 -3.10
N GLY A 63 1.36 -15.21 -2.70
CA GLY A 63 2.75 -15.09 -3.15
C GLY A 63 3.77 -15.58 -2.12
N LEU A 64 5.01 -15.78 -2.56
CA LEU A 64 6.12 -16.30 -1.75
C LEU A 64 6.46 -15.40 -0.55
N SER A 65 7.11 -15.94 0.47
CA SER A 65 7.64 -15.12 1.57
C SER A 65 8.54 -14.00 1.03
N GLY A 66 8.43 -12.80 1.58
CA GLY A 66 9.19 -11.62 1.11
C GLY A 66 8.65 -10.92 -0.13
N SER A 67 7.59 -11.42 -0.79
CA SER A 67 7.03 -10.82 -2.01
C SER A 67 6.27 -9.50 -1.83
N GLY A 68 6.31 -8.88 -0.64
CA GLY A 68 5.66 -7.59 -0.39
C GLY A 68 4.19 -7.61 0.05
N LYS A 69 3.55 -8.78 0.16
CA LYS A 69 2.10 -8.89 0.50
C LYS A 69 1.72 -8.14 1.77
N SER A 70 2.39 -8.45 2.88
CA SER A 70 2.11 -7.81 4.17
C SER A 70 2.51 -6.33 4.16
N THR A 71 3.46 -5.93 3.30
CA THR A 71 3.80 -4.52 3.10
C THR A 71 2.64 -3.79 2.43
N LEU A 72 2.06 -4.35 1.35
CA LEU A 72 0.90 -3.78 0.66
C LEU A 72 -0.31 -3.65 1.60
N VAL A 73 -0.62 -4.69 2.37
CA VAL A 73 -1.73 -4.64 3.36
C VAL A 73 -1.48 -3.55 4.41
N ARG A 74 -0.24 -3.38 4.87
CA ARG A 74 0.13 -2.29 5.79
C ARG A 74 0.07 -0.91 5.15
N CYS A 75 0.26 -0.80 3.84
CA CYS A 75 0.03 0.46 3.13
C CYS A 75 -1.46 0.83 3.10
N PHE A 76 -2.36 -0.14 2.91
CA PHE A 76 -3.81 0.12 2.98
C PHE A 76 -4.26 0.65 4.35
N SER A 77 -3.66 0.16 5.44
CA SER A 77 -3.95 0.66 6.81
C SER A 77 -3.07 1.85 7.24
N ARG A 78 -2.25 2.36 6.32
CA ARG A 78 -1.23 3.41 6.55
C ARG A 78 -0.32 3.12 7.75
N LEU A 79 -0.07 1.86 8.08
CA LEU A 79 1.01 1.46 9.00
C LEU A 79 2.38 1.63 8.34
N HIS A 80 2.40 1.65 7.01
CA HIS A 80 3.50 2.16 6.22
C HIS A 80 2.98 3.21 5.25
N ASP A 81 3.58 4.39 5.28
CA ASP A 81 3.40 5.39 4.22
C ASP A 81 3.93 4.84 2.90
N ILE A 82 3.20 5.11 1.81
CA ILE A 82 3.66 4.81 0.45
C ILE A 82 4.76 5.80 0.05
N THR A 83 5.66 5.37 -0.83
CA THR A 83 6.68 6.23 -1.45
C THR A 83 6.11 7.00 -2.64
N GLY A 84 5.06 6.48 -3.27
CA GLY A 84 4.37 7.17 -4.36
C GLY A 84 3.10 6.44 -4.79
N GLY A 85 2.32 7.10 -5.64
CA GLY A 85 0.97 6.67 -6.02
C GLY A 85 -0.09 7.23 -5.08
N GLU A 86 -1.28 6.64 -5.11
CA GLU A 86 -2.45 7.06 -4.34
C GLU A 86 -3.14 5.84 -3.72
N ILE A 87 -3.61 5.97 -2.48
CA ILE A 87 -4.53 5.02 -1.85
C ILE A 87 -5.75 5.78 -1.34
N LEU A 88 -6.92 5.38 -1.84
CA LEU A 88 -8.22 5.88 -1.41
C LEU A 88 -8.95 4.80 -0.60
N VAL A 89 -9.55 5.19 0.51
CA VAL A 89 -10.46 4.34 1.28
C VAL A 89 -11.80 5.06 1.37
N GLU A 90 -12.85 4.43 0.85
CA GLU A 90 -14.19 5.04 0.68
C GLU A 90 -14.14 6.42 -0.01
N GLY A 91 -13.22 6.57 -0.97
CA GLY A 91 -13.03 7.81 -1.75
C GLY A 91 -12.08 8.85 -1.12
N GLN A 92 -11.61 8.62 0.10
CA GLN A 92 -10.74 9.54 0.84
C GLN A 92 -9.26 9.14 0.71
N ASN A 93 -8.40 10.07 0.29
CA ASN A 93 -6.95 9.82 0.20
C ASN A 93 -6.35 9.69 1.60
N ILE A 94 -5.88 8.49 1.95
CA ILE A 94 -5.42 8.21 3.31
C ILE A 94 -4.10 8.90 3.64
N MET A 95 -3.32 9.29 2.63
CA MET A 95 -2.02 9.97 2.79
C MET A 95 -2.16 11.44 3.20
N GLU A 96 -3.30 12.06 2.87
CA GLU A 96 -3.59 13.47 3.18
C GLU A 96 -4.20 13.65 4.57
N LEU A 97 -4.54 12.55 5.26
CA LEU A 97 -5.17 12.61 6.57
C LEU A 97 -4.21 13.10 7.65
N SER A 98 -4.74 13.97 8.49
CA SER A 98 -4.16 14.28 9.78
C SER A 98 -4.09 13.04 10.68
N GLU A 99 -3.30 13.12 11.74
CA GLU A 99 -3.18 12.04 12.70
C GLU A 99 -4.53 11.69 13.35
N SER A 100 -5.34 12.69 13.70
CA SER A 100 -6.68 12.49 14.26
C SER A 100 -7.64 11.78 13.31
N GLU A 101 -7.68 12.19 12.05
CA GLU A 101 -8.53 11.55 11.03
C GLU A 101 -8.09 10.12 10.74
N LEU A 102 -6.78 9.86 10.77
CA LEU A 102 -6.23 8.52 10.59
C LEU A 102 -6.59 7.60 11.77
N ILE A 103 -6.61 8.12 13.01
CA ILE A 103 -7.07 7.39 14.19
C ILE A 103 -8.55 7.04 14.06
N GLU A 104 -9.38 7.99 13.63
CA GLU A 104 -10.82 7.76 13.43
C GLU A 104 -11.09 6.72 12.33
N LEU A 105 -10.39 6.82 11.19
CA LEU A 105 -10.46 5.83 10.11
C LEU A 105 -10.13 4.42 10.63
N ARG A 106 -9.06 4.29 11.43
CA ARG A 106 -8.65 3.00 12.01
C ARG A 106 -9.60 2.48 13.08
N ARG A 107 -10.37 3.35 13.73
CA ARG A 107 -11.33 2.96 14.76
C ARG A 107 -12.65 2.48 14.14
N GLU A 108 -13.13 3.22 13.14
CA GLU A 108 -14.50 3.06 12.63
C GLU A 108 -14.56 2.20 11.36
N LYS A 109 -13.49 2.17 10.56
CA LYS A 109 -13.54 1.61 9.19
C LYS A 109 -12.54 0.49 8.93
N MET A 110 -11.56 0.28 9.80
CA MET A 110 -10.51 -0.73 9.60
C MET A 110 -10.31 -1.60 10.82
N GLY A 111 -10.25 -2.91 10.61
CA GLY A 111 -9.73 -3.87 11.59
C GLY A 111 -8.54 -4.59 11.01
N MET A 112 -7.45 -4.72 11.77
CA MET A 112 -6.28 -5.49 11.34
C MET A 112 -6.05 -6.68 12.28
N VAL A 113 -5.96 -7.85 11.67
CA VAL A 113 -5.66 -9.11 12.35
C VAL A 113 -4.26 -9.53 11.91
N PHE A 114 -3.34 -9.65 12.87
CA PHE A 114 -1.95 -10.02 12.61
C PHE A 114 -1.77 -11.54 12.65
N GLN A 115 -0.80 -12.06 11.90
CA GLN A 115 -0.51 -13.50 11.84
C GLN A 115 -0.11 -14.09 13.21
N SER A 116 0.56 -13.30 14.05
CA SER A 116 0.94 -13.71 15.40
C SER A 116 0.08 -12.98 16.41
N PHE A 117 -0.65 -13.75 17.20
CA PHE A 117 -1.23 -13.33 18.46
C PHE A 117 -0.27 -13.89 19.51
N GLY A 118 0.44 -13.00 20.21
CA GLY A 118 1.30 -13.41 21.32
C GLY A 118 0.51 -14.15 22.40
#